data_AF-A0A2E2G8K3-F1
#
_entry.id   AF-A0A2E2G8K3-F1
#
_cell.length_a   1.000
_cell.length_b   1.000
_cell.length_c   1.000
_cell.angle_alpha   90.00
_cell.angle_beta   90.00
_cell.angle_gamma   90.00
#
_symmetry.space_group_name_H-M   'P 1'
#
loop_
_entity.id
_entity.type
_entity.pdbx_description
1 polymer ?
#
loop_
_entity_poly.entity_id
_entity_poly.type
_entity_poly.pdbx_seq_one_letter_code
_entity_poly.pdbx_strand_id
1 'polypeptide(L)' 'MSADSSSIQDSNLEAFISLVLSDNELKTEIKSALNQDQVISIAASRGYEFDSSAILRKWSKHTDFAGDTWMGWFDD' A
#
# COMPACT_ATOMS: atom_id res chain seq x y z
N MET A 1 -12.86 20.30 8.20
CA MET A 1 -11.45 20.16 7.78
C MET A 1 -11.25 18.73 7.31
N SER A 2 -11.30 18.42 6.01
CA SER A 2 -11.20 17.00 5.56
C SER A 2 -10.62 16.79 4.16
N ALA A 3 -9.88 17.75 3.58
CA ALA A 3 -9.20 17.56 2.30
C ALA A 3 -7.74 17.09 2.47
N ASP A 4 -7.08 17.41 3.58
CA ASP A 4 -5.65 17.14 3.80
C ASP A 4 -5.35 15.70 4.24
N SER A 5 -6.30 14.97 4.83
CA SER A 5 -6.05 13.61 5.32
C SER A 5 -5.82 12.63 4.16
N SER A 6 -6.57 12.76 3.07
CA SER A 6 -6.46 11.86 1.93
C SER A 6 -5.13 12.01 1.18
N SER A 7 -4.63 13.24 1.02
CA SER A 7 -3.34 13.50 0.36
C SER A 7 -2.15 13.01 1.18
N ILE A 8 -2.22 13.10 2.52
CA ILE A 8 -1.19 12.57 3.42
C ILE A 8 -1.17 11.04 3.36
N GLN A 9 -2.33 10.38 3.45
CA GLN A 9 -2.42 8.93 3.34
C GLN A 9 -1.91 8.41 2.00
N ASP A 10 -2.26 9.10 0.90
CA ASP A 10 -1.80 8.74 -0.44
C ASP A 10 -0.26 8.87 -0.54
N SER A 11 0.31 9.91 0.07
CA SER A 11 1.77 10.12 0.14
C SER A 11 2.47 9.05 1.00
N ASN A 12 1.88 8.68 2.14
CA ASN A 12 2.37 7.61 3.01
C ASN A 12 2.35 6.27 2.29
N LEU A 13 1.27 5.98 1.54
CA LEU A 13 1.16 4.78 0.74
C LEU A 13 2.20 4.73 -0.38
N GLU A 14 2.46 5.83 -1.07
CA GLU A 14 3.51 5.93 -2.09
C GLU A 14 4.92 5.67 -1.52
N ALA A 15 5.23 6.30 -0.39
CA ALA A 15 6.49 6.11 0.30
C ALA A 15 6.64 4.65 0.80
N PHE A 16 5.55 4.07 1.30
CA PHE A 16 5.52 2.67 1.71
C PHE A 16 5.76 1.72 0.54
N ILE A 17 5.06 1.89 -0.58
CA ILE A 17 5.28 1.08 -1.80
C ILE A 17 6.74 1.16 -2.26
N SER A 18 7.33 2.36 -2.24
CA SER A 18 8.74 2.57 -2.63
C SER A 18 9.72 1.83 -1.70
N LEU A 19 9.40 1.80 -0.39
CA LEU A 19 10.15 1.02 0.59
C LEU A 19 10.02 -0.49 0.32
N VAL A 20 8.81 -0.99 0.09
CA VAL A 20 8.55 -2.41 -0.23
C VAL A 20 9.29 -2.85 -1.50
N LEU A 21 9.36 -1.99 -2.52
CA LEU A 21 10.11 -2.28 -3.74
C LEU A 21 11.63 -2.32 -3.54
N SER A 22 12.14 -1.61 -2.53
CA SER A 22 13.57 -1.57 -2.20
C SER A 22 13.98 -2.65 -1.19
N ASP A 23 13.02 -3.17 -0.41
CA ASP A 23 13.22 -4.13 0.67
C ASP A 23 12.53 -5.46 0.34
N ASN A 24 13.33 -6.43 -0.10
CA ASN A 24 12.83 -7.76 -0.49
C ASN A 24 12.20 -8.54 0.67
N GLU A 25 12.65 -8.35 1.92
CA GLU A 25 12.04 -9.01 3.08
C GLU A 25 10.64 -8.44 3.32
N LEU A 26 10.51 -7.12 3.26
CA LEU A 26 9.20 -6.46 3.33
C LEU A 26 8.29 -6.86 2.16
N LYS A 27 8.84 -7.01 0.95
CA LYS A 27 8.09 -7.53 -0.21
C LYS A 27 7.52 -8.92 0.08
N THR A 28 8.30 -9.83 0.65
CA THR A 28 7.83 -11.17 1.05
C THR A 28 6.79 -11.11 2.16
N GLU A 29 6.97 -10.24 3.15
CA GLU A 29 6.02 -10.04 4.25
C GLU A 29 4.66 -9.54 3.75
N ILE A 30 4.67 -8.54 2.86
CA ILE A 30 3.47 -7.97 2.25
C ILE A 30 2.79 -8.95 1.29
N LYS A 31 3.56 -9.74 0.53
CA LYS A 31 3.00 -10.82 -0.31
C LYS A 31 2.40 -11.97 0.52
N SER A 32 2.83 -12.12 1.77
CA SER A 32 2.25 -13.10 2.71
C SER A 32 1.00 -12.58 3.42
N ALA A 33 0.69 -11.28 3.29
CA ALA A 33 -0.49 -10.68 3.89
C ALA A 33 -1.77 -11.20 3.21
N LEU A 34 -2.72 -11.69 4.00
CA LEU A 34 -3.97 -12.31 3.52
C LEU A 34 -5.02 -11.27 3.11
N ASN A 35 -4.92 -10.03 3.60
CA ASN A 35 -5.90 -8.98 3.40
C ASN A 35 -5.28 -7.58 3.55
N GLN A 36 -6.05 -6.54 3.16
CA GLN A 36 -5.61 -5.13 3.26
C GLN A 36 -5.29 -4.72 4.70
N ASP A 37 -6.01 -5.26 5.69
CA ASP A 37 -5.81 -4.89 7.10
C ASP A 37 -4.44 -5.32 7.62
N GLN A 38 -3.94 -6.48 7.16
CA GLN A 38 -2.57 -6.91 7.46
C GLN A 38 -1.53 -6.01 6.79
N VAL A 39 -1.74 -5.61 5.54
CA VAL A 39 -0.86 -4.66 4.84
C VAL A 39 -0.81 -3.32 5.58
N ILE A 40 -1.96 -2.81 6.01
CA ILE A 40 -2.09 -1.57 6.79
C ILE A 40 -1.37 -1.71 8.13
N SER A 41 -1.50 -2.86 8.79
CA SER A 41 -0.83 -3.11 10.08
C SER A 41 0.70 -3.16 9.92
N ILE A 42 1.21 -3.78 8.85
CA ILE A 42 2.64 -3.83 8.53
C ILE A 42 3.15 -2.41 8.25
N ALA A 43 2.42 -1.64 7.45
CA ALA A 43 2.78 -0.25 7.16
C ALA A 43 2.77 0.63 8.42
N ALA A 44 1.74 0.51 9.26
CA ALA A 44 1.63 1.25 10.51
C ALA A 44 2.79 0.91 11.47
N SER A 45 3.23 -0.36 11.52
CA SER A 45 4.39 -0.77 12.31
C SER A 45 5.70 -0.07 11.90
N ARG A 46 5.78 0.38 10.64
CA ARG A 46 6.92 1.12 10.07
C ARG A 46 6.72 2.64 10.07
N GLY A 47 5.62 3.13 10.67
CA GLY A 47 5.29 4.56 10.74
C GLY A 47 4.52 5.12 9.55
N TYR A 48 4.05 4.25 8.64
CA TYR A 48 3.20 4.64 7.52
C TYR A 48 1.74 4.40 7.85
N GLU A 49 1.03 5.46 8.21
CA GLU A 49 -0.40 5.39 8.51
C GLU A 49 -1.22 5.72 7.26
N PHE A 50 -1.95 4.74 6.76
CA PHE A 50 -2.96 4.89 5.72
C PHE A 50 -4.09 3.88 5.95
N ASP A 51 -5.23 4.12 5.32
CA ASP A 51 -6.40 3.25 5.43
C ASP A 51 -6.66 2.49 4.12
N SER A 52 -7.59 1.55 4.18
CA SER A 52 -8.03 0.74 3.03
C SER A 52 -8.54 1.63 1.88
N SER A 53 -9.07 2.81 2.20
CA SER A 53 -9.55 3.75 1.19
C SER A 53 -8.41 4.39 0.39
N ALA A 54 -7.26 4.67 1.01
CA ALA A 54 -6.05 5.12 0.32
C ALA A 54 -5.52 4.07 -0.66
N ILE A 55 -5.50 2.80 -0.23
CA ILE A 55 -5.13 1.67 -1.10
C ILE A 55 -6.07 1.63 -2.31
N LEU A 56 -7.39 1.68 -2.09
CA LEU A 56 -8.39 1.63 -3.15
C LEU A 56 -8.31 2.84 -4.10
N ARG A 57 -8.06 4.05 -3.58
CA ARG A 57 -7.88 5.26 -4.42
C ARG A 57 -6.67 5.12 -5.33
N LYS A 58 -5.53 4.71 -4.76
CA LYS A 58 -4.28 4.49 -5.49
C LYS A 58 -4.41 3.37 -6.51
N TRP A 59 -5.07 2.28 -6.12
CA TRP A 59 -5.42 1.15 -6.98
C TRP A 59 -6.28 1.57 -8.16
N SER A 60 -7.35 2.32 -7.89
CA SER A 60 -8.27 2.83 -8.92
C SER A 60 -7.60 3.77 -9.92
N LYS A 61 -6.45 4.36 -9.57
CA LYS A 61 -5.65 5.23 -10.44
C LYS A 61 -4.61 4.47 -11.28
N HIS A 62 -4.23 3.25 -10.88
CA HIS A 62 -3.37 2.37 -11.66
C HIS A 62 -4.24 1.52 -12.59
N THR A 63 -4.29 1.88 -13.86
CA THR A 63 -5.15 1.28 -14.90
C THR A 63 -4.66 -0.07 -15.43
N ASP A 64 -3.52 -0.59 -14.95
CA ASP A 64 -2.98 -1.91 -15.33
C ASP A 64 -3.37 -2.95 -14.28
N PHE A 65 -4.56 -3.51 -14.47
CA PHE A 65 -5.16 -4.58 -13.65
C PHE A 65 -4.60 -5.96 -14.03
N ALA A 66 -3.28 -6.16 -13.99
CA ALA A 66 -2.70 -7.47 -14.25
C ALA A 66 -2.71 -8.40 -13.02
N GLY A 67 -2.92 -7.87 -11.80
CA GLY A 67 -2.91 -8.64 -10.55
C GLY A 67 -4.05 -8.32 -9.57
N ASP A 68 -4.40 -9.29 -8.71
CA ASP A 68 -5.56 -9.31 -7.81
C ASP A 68 -5.45 -8.37 -6.58
N THR A 69 -5.39 -7.04 -6.72
CA THR A 69 -5.15 -6.06 -5.62
C THR A 69 -3.66 -5.91 -5.26
N TRP A 70 -3.28 -5.30 -4.12
CA TRP A 70 -1.92 -4.82 -3.79
C TRP A 70 -0.78 -5.81 -4.12
N MET A 71 -1.07 -7.10 -4.18
CA MET A 71 -0.17 -8.14 -4.72
C MET A 71 0.35 -7.82 -6.13
N GLY A 72 -0.49 -7.28 -7.01
CA GLY A 72 -0.13 -6.84 -8.36
C GLY A 72 0.81 -5.64 -8.42
N TRP A 73 0.97 -4.86 -7.34
CA TRP A 73 2.04 -3.84 -7.26
C TRP A 73 3.42 -4.46 -7.06
N PHE A 74 3.48 -5.73 -6.63
CA PHE A 74 4.69 -6.42 -6.22
C PHE A 74 4.89 -7.76 -6.96
N ASP A 75 4.08 -8.05 -7.98
CA ASP A 75 4.36 -9.11 -8.95
C ASP A 75 5.29 -8.57 -10.03
N ASP A 76 6.39 -9.30 -10.25
CA ASP A 76 7.38 -9.08 -11.32
C ASP A 76 6.87 -9.69 -12.63
#